data_AF-A0A2E7W3P5-F1
#
_entry.id   AF-A0A2E7W3P5-F1
#
_cell.length_a   1.000
_cell.length_b   1.000
_cell.length_c   1.000
_cell.angle_alpha   90.00
_cell.angle_beta   90.00
_cell.angle_gamma   90.00
#
_symmetry.space_group_name_H-M   'P 1'
#
loop_
_entity.id
_entity.type
_entity.pdbx_description
1 polymer ?
#
loop_
_entity_poly.entity_id
_entity_poly.type
_entity_poly.pdbx_seq_one_letter_code
_entity_poly.pdbx_strand_id
1 'polypeptide(L)'
;MNLKMHTELLEDIFKEVRRVRSEGQKEYAHDQDNCFANFERIANIQGLSREQVLMTYLLKHVDGVMSYVQGHKSQRENVRGRIVDIITYLTLLWGMADQDDIKSDFDKNEQSLIDEEVSAEHHLSKYKDEWKPEPNRFEGVNDETA
;
A
#
# COMPACT_ATOMS: atom_id res chain seq x y z
N MET A 1 -10.70 -37.06 0.35
CA MET A 1 -10.46 -36.10 1.46
C MET A 1 -11.81 -35.66 1.99
N ASN A 2 -12.01 -35.67 3.31
CA ASN A 2 -13.24 -35.15 3.93
C ASN A 2 -13.05 -33.69 4.39
N LEU A 3 -14.13 -33.02 4.80
CA LEU A 3 -14.10 -31.61 5.18
C LEU A 3 -13.12 -31.32 6.33
N LYS A 4 -13.17 -32.14 7.40
CA LYS A 4 -12.29 -31.97 8.56
C LYS A 4 -10.80 -32.06 8.17
N MET A 5 -10.44 -33.09 7.40
CA MET A 5 -9.08 -33.28 6.90
C MET A 5 -8.63 -32.13 5.99
N HIS A 6 -9.54 -31.55 5.20
CA HIS A 6 -9.21 -30.41 4.36
C HIS A 6 -8.96 -29.15 5.18
N THR A 7 -9.76 -28.91 6.22
CA THR A 7 -9.54 -27.80 7.16
C THR A 7 -8.19 -27.94 7.87
N GLU A 8 -7.85 -29.14 8.35
CA GLU A 8 -6.53 -29.40 8.95
C GLU A 8 -5.40 -29.15 7.93
N LEU A 9 -5.57 -29.60 6.69
CA LEU A 9 -4.61 -29.35 5.61
C LEU A 9 -4.44 -27.85 5.30
N LEU A 10 -5.51 -27.06 5.35
CA LEU A 10 -5.42 -25.60 5.14
C LEU A 10 -4.53 -24.95 6.20
N GLU A 11 -4.70 -25.32 7.47
CA GLU A 11 -3.87 -24.81 8.56
C GLU A 11 -2.38 -25.14 8.35
N ASP A 12 -2.10 -26.37 7.93
CA ASP A 12 -0.73 -26.80 7.61
C ASP A 12 -0.14 -26.02 6.43
N ILE A 13 -0.93 -25.76 5.38
CA ILE A 13 -0.50 -24.94 4.25
C ILE A 13 -0.13 -23.53 4.72
N PHE A 14 -0.97 -22.88 5.52
CA PHE A 14 -0.68 -21.52 6.02
C PHE A 14 0.44 -21.48 7.04
N LYS A 15 0.71 -22.59 7.75
CA LYS A 15 1.93 -22.73 8.56
C LYS A 15 3.18 -22.72 7.67
N GLU A 16 3.16 -23.46 6.56
CA GLU A 16 4.28 -23.47 5.60
C GLU A 16 4.46 -22.13 4.89
N VAL A 17 3.38 -21.47 4.48
CA VAL A 17 3.43 -20.11 3.91
C VAL A 17 4.12 -19.14 4.86
N ARG A 18 3.75 -19.15 6.15
CA ARG A 18 4.41 -18.31 7.17
C ARG A 18 5.89 -18.63 7.31
N ARG A 19 6.26 -19.91 7.27
CA ARG A 19 7.65 -20.36 7.35
C ARG A 19 8.45 -19.85 6.15
N VAL A 20 8.00 -20.13 4.92
CA VAL A 20 8.66 -19.71 3.68
C VAL A 20 8.80 -18.20 3.60
N ARG A 21 7.74 -17.44 3.94
CA ARG A 21 7.79 -15.99 4.00
C ARG A 21 8.86 -15.49 4.97
N SER A 22 8.93 -16.08 6.17
CA SER A 22 9.89 -15.68 7.21
C SER A 22 11.33 -16.02 6.86
N GLU A 23 11.55 -17.17 6.21
CA GLU A 23 12.88 -17.58 5.72
C GLU A 23 13.35 -16.70 4.56
N GLY A 24 12.49 -16.48 3.56
CA GLY A 24 12.80 -15.63 2.43
C GLY A 24 13.10 -14.18 2.83
N GLN A 25 12.39 -13.64 3.84
CA GLN A 25 12.70 -12.31 4.37
C GLN A 25 14.11 -12.22 4.96
N LYS A 26 14.59 -13.26 5.65
CA LYS A 26 15.97 -13.28 6.20
C LYS A 26 17.04 -13.32 5.12
N GLU A 27 16.75 -13.95 3.99
CA GLU A 27 17.71 -14.13 2.90
C GLU A 27 17.80 -12.90 1.98
N TYR A 28 16.65 -12.30 1.64
CA TYR A 28 16.58 -11.28 0.59
C TYR A 28 16.31 -9.86 1.10
N ALA A 29 15.75 -9.71 2.31
CA ALA A 29 15.52 -8.42 2.92
C ALA A 29 16.69 -8.10 3.87
N HIS A 30 17.73 -7.46 3.31
CA HIS A 30 18.76 -6.81 4.14
C HIS A 30 18.19 -5.68 4.99
N ASP A 31 16.98 -5.24 4.67
CA ASP A 31 16.15 -4.32 5.43
C ASP A 31 15.04 -5.13 6.12
N GLN A 32 15.11 -5.24 7.45
CA GLN A 32 14.12 -6.00 8.23
C GLN A 32 12.75 -5.32 8.24
N ASP A 33 12.68 -4.02 7.93
CA ASP A 33 11.48 -3.20 8.05
C ASP A 33 10.71 -3.09 6.72
N ASN A 34 11.35 -3.41 5.58
CA ASN A 34 10.72 -3.38 4.26
C ASN A 34 10.68 -4.77 3.60
N CYS A 35 9.53 -5.44 3.69
CA CYS A 35 9.33 -6.75 3.05
C CYS A 35 9.25 -6.70 1.51
N PHE A 36 9.22 -5.51 0.91
CA PHE A 36 9.19 -5.30 -0.54
C PHE A 36 10.57 -4.92 -1.14
N ALA A 37 11.59 -4.70 -0.30
CA ALA A 37 12.88 -4.13 -0.69
C ALA A 37 13.54 -4.83 -1.88
N ASN A 38 13.45 -6.17 -1.94
CA ASN A 38 14.01 -6.93 -3.06
C ASN A 38 13.30 -6.62 -4.39
N PHE A 39 11.96 -6.51 -4.37
CA PHE A 39 11.18 -6.20 -5.58
C PHE A 39 11.43 -4.77 -6.02
N GLU A 40 11.47 -3.81 -5.09
CA GLU A 40 11.74 -2.40 -5.37
C GLU A 40 13.14 -2.17 -5.95
N ARG A 41 14.16 -2.83 -5.39
CA ARG A 41 15.53 -2.76 -5.92
C ARG A 41 15.60 -3.27 -7.35
N ILE A 42 14.98 -4.40 -7.65
CA ILE A 42 14.98 -4.98 -9.00
C ILE A 42 14.12 -4.13 -9.96
N ALA A 43 12.99 -3.62 -9.50
CA ALA A 43 12.11 -2.71 -10.23
C ALA A 43 12.88 -1.46 -10.68
N ASN A 44 13.65 -0.84 -9.78
CA ASN A 44 14.50 0.31 -10.09
C ASN A 44 15.58 0.00 -11.15
N ILE A 45 16.19 -1.19 -11.09
CA ILE A 45 17.21 -1.60 -12.08
C ILE A 45 16.57 -1.81 -13.46
N GLN A 46 15.34 -2.32 -13.52
CA GLN A 46 14.68 -2.71 -14.77
C GLN A 46 13.72 -1.64 -15.33
N GLY A 47 13.44 -0.57 -14.58
CA GLY A 47 12.44 0.43 -14.96
C GLY A 47 11.01 -0.13 -14.95
N LEU A 48 10.72 -1.02 -14.01
CA LEU A 48 9.41 -1.66 -13.82
C LEU A 48 8.80 -1.25 -12.48
N SER A 49 7.55 -1.60 -12.23
CA SER A 49 6.95 -1.54 -10.90
C SER A 49 7.34 -2.79 -10.08
N ARG A 50 7.27 -2.68 -8.74
CA ARG A 50 7.55 -3.81 -7.84
C ARG A 50 6.56 -4.96 -8.03
N GLU A 51 5.31 -4.66 -8.40
CA GLU A 51 4.24 -5.61 -8.72
C GLU A 51 4.57 -6.38 -10.01
N GLN A 52 5.09 -5.69 -11.04
CA GLN A 52 5.52 -6.34 -12.28
C GLN A 52 6.69 -7.31 -12.05
N VAL A 53 7.65 -6.92 -11.20
CA VAL A 53 8.75 -7.81 -10.80
C VAL A 53 8.23 -9.01 -10.01
N LEU A 54 7.35 -8.79 -9.03
CA LEU A 54 6.72 -9.87 -8.26
C LEU A 54 5.98 -10.84 -9.19
N MET A 55 5.24 -10.31 -10.18
CA MET A 55 4.50 -11.13 -11.15
C MET A 55 5.43 -12.06 -11.93
N THR A 56 6.63 -11.59 -12.29
CA THR A 56 7.62 -12.41 -12.99
C THR A 56 8.04 -13.63 -12.16
N TYR A 57 8.28 -13.43 -10.86
CA TYR A 57 8.58 -14.54 -9.96
C TYR A 57 7.40 -15.47 -9.76
N LEU A 58 6.19 -14.93 -9.57
CA LEU A 58 4.96 -15.71 -9.42
C LEU A 58 4.71 -16.62 -10.63
N LEU A 59 4.82 -16.08 -11.85
CA LEU A 59 4.53 -16.81 -13.09
C LEU A 59 5.44 -18.02 -13.29
N LYS A 60 6.73 -17.93 -12.88
CA LYS A 60 7.64 -19.08 -12.86
C LYS A 60 7.06 -20.26 -12.06
N HIS A 61 6.43 -20.01 -10.91
CA HIS A 61 5.81 -21.07 -10.10
C HIS A 61 4.51 -21.57 -10.71
N VAL A 62 3.71 -20.68 -11.29
CA VAL A 62 2.48 -21.04 -12.02
C VAL A 62 2.80 -21.99 -13.18
N ASP A 63 3.83 -21.70 -13.98
CA ASP A 63 4.24 -22.57 -15.09
C ASP A 63 4.61 -23.99 -14.63
N GLY A 64 5.27 -24.10 -13.48
CA GLY A 64 5.57 -25.41 -12.87
C GLY A 64 4.33 -26.16 -12.39
N VAL A 65 3.35 -25.45 -11.82
CA VAL A 65 2.04 -26.02 -11.45
C VAL A 65 1.27 -26.47 -12.69
N MET A 66 1.24 -25.66 -13.74
CA MET A 66 0.60 -26.01 -15.01
C MET A 66 1.24 -27.27 -15.62
N SER A 67 2.56 -27.35 -15.62
CA SER A 67 3.30 -28.54 -16.05
C SER A 67 2.91 -29.78 -15.23
N TYR A 68 2.72 -29.63 -13.91
CA TYR A 68 2.29 -30.73 -13.04
C TYR A 68 0.88 -31.19 -13.39
N VAL A 69 -0.05 -30.26 -13.64
CA VAL A 69 -1.43 -30.55 -14.05
C VAL A 69 -1.46 -31.27 -15.39
N GLN A 70 -0.58 -30.92 -16.33
CA GLN A 70 -0.42 -31.57 -17.63
C GLN A 70 0.21 -32.97 -17.57
N GLY A 71 0.55 -33.48 -16.38
CA GLY A 71 1.05 -34.83 -16.18
C GLY A 71 2.58 -34.93 -16.04
N HIS A 72 3.31 -33.82 -16.14
CA HIS A 72 4.76 -33.82 -15.88
C HIS A 72 5.02 -33.84 -14.37
N LYS A 73 5.08 -35.06 -13.80
CA LYS A 73 5.26 -35.27 -12.35
C LYS A 73 6.71 -35.27 -11.88
N SER A 74 7.66 -35.55 -12.77
CA SER A 74 9.11 -35.46 -12.47
C SER A 74 9.59 -34.04 -12.72
N GLN A 75 9.56 -33.21 -11.69
CA GLN A 75 10.04 -31.83 -11.71
C GLN A 75 11.13 -31.63 -10.66
N ARG A 76 12.06 -30.69 -10.93
CA ARG A 76 13.14 -30.36 -9.97
C ARG A 76 12.60 -29.80 -8.65
N GLU A 77 11.55 -28.98 -8.72
CA GLU A 77 10.89 -28.42 -7.54
C GLU A 77 9.51 -29.09 -7.36
N ASN A 78 9.13 -29.36 -6.11
CA ASN A 78 7.87 -30.02 -5.79
C ASN A 78 6.67 -29.08 -6.04
N VAL A 79 5.59 -29.60 -6.65
CA VAL A 79 4.38 -28.81 -6.92
C VAL A 79 3.77 -28.16 -5.68
N ARG A 80 3.82 -28.83 -4.52
CA ARG A 80 3.29 -28.28 -3.27
C ARG A 80 4.11 -27.08 -2.80
N GLY A 81 5.42 -27.14 -2.93
CA GLY A 81 6.32 -26.00 -2.68
C GLY A 81 5.97 -24.83 -3.58
N ARG A 82 5.80 -25.08 -4.89
CA ARG A 82 5.37 -24.04 -5.85
C ARG A 82 4.03 -23.40 -5.49
N ILE A 83 3.07 -24.19 -5.01
CA ILE A 83 1.78 -23.66 -4.54
C ILE A 83 1.98 -22.75 -3.31
N VAL A 84 2.82 -23.16 -2.35
CA VAL A 84 3.17 -22.33 -1.18
C VAL A 84 3.85 -21.03 -1.60
N ASP A 85 4.77 -21.07 -2.57
CA ASP A 85 5.41 -19.87 -3.13
C ASP A 85 4.38 -18.94 -3.77
N ILE A 86 3.46 -19.46 -4.59
CA ILE A 86 2.39 -18.67 -5.22
C ILE A 86 1.54 -17.98 -4.15
N ILE A 87 1.08 -18.71 -3.12
CA ILE A 87 0.29 -18.12 -2.03
C ILE A 87 1.10 -17.02 -1.32
N THR A 88 2.39 -17.26 -1.07
CA THR A 88 3.30 -16.28 -0.47
C THR A 88 3.39 -15.00 -1.33
N TYR A 89 3.62 -15.13 -2.64
CA TYR A 89 3.64 -13.97 -3.53
C TYR A 89 2.30 -13.24 -3.60
N LEU A 90 1.17 -13.95 -3.57
CA LEU A 90 -0.15 -13.33 -3.52
C LEU A 90 -0.38 -12.54 -2.23
N THR A 91 0.14 -13.01 -1.08
CA THR A 91 0.08 -12.25 0.18
C THR A 91 0.93 -10.98 0.15
N LEU A 92 2.09 -11.02 -0.54
CA LEU A 92 2.92 -9.84 -0.75
C LEU A 92 2.27 -8.83 -1.70
N LEU A 93 1.67 -9.32 -2.79
CA LEU A 93 0.94 -8.49 -3.74
C LEU A 93 -0.26 -7.82 -3.07
N TRP A 94 -0.99 -8.54 -2.21
CA TRP A 94 -2.03 -7.94 -1.37
C TRP A 94 -1.47 -6.79 -0.54
N GLY A 95 -0.35 -7.00 0.15
CA GLY A 95 0.28 -5.95 0.96
C GLY A 95 0.72 -4.73 0.15
N MET A 96 1.17 -4.91 -1.09
CA MET A 96 1.48 -3.80 -1.99
C MET A 96 0.21 -2.99 -2.34
N ALA A 97 -0.88 -3.66 -2.69
CA ALA A 97 -2.15 -3.00 -3.00
C ALA A 97 -2.73 -2.26 -1.80
N ASP A 98 -2.70 -2.87 -0.61
CA ASP A 98 -3.19 -2.25 0.63
C ASP A 98 -2.39 -0.98 0.97
N GLN A 99 -1.06 -1.00 0.77
CA GLN A 99 -0.21 0.18 0.94
C GLN A 99 -0.55 1.30 -0.06
N ASP A 100 -0.83 0.95 -1.31
CA ASP A 100 -1.16 1.92 -2.36
C ASP A 100 -2.54 2.55 -2.13
N ASP A 101 -3.52 1.75 -1.69
CA ASP A 101 -4.86 2.24 -1.33
C ASP A 101 -4.78 3.24 -0.17
N ILE A 102 -4.05 2.88 0.91
CA ILE A 102 -3.80 3.76 2.06
C ILE A 102 -3.19 5.09 1.60
N LYS A 103 -2.14 5.03 0.78
CA LYS A 103 -1.49 6.25 0.26
C LYS A 103 -2.46 7.10 -0.54
N SER A 104 -3.28 6.48 -1.39
CA SER A 104 -4.27 7.19 -2.19
C SER A 104 -5.31 7.91 -1.33
N ASP A 105 -5.69 7.33 -0.20
CA ASP A 105 -6.66 7.93 0.71
C ASP A 105 -6.06 9.08 1.53
N PHE A 106 -4.78 8.99 1.91
CA PHE A 106 -4.04 10.11 2.49
C PHE A 106 -3.93 11.28 1.50
N ASP A 107 -3.52 11.02 0.26
CA ASP A 107 -3.37 12.04 -0.78
C ASP A 107 -4.71 12.76 -1.07
N LYS A 108 -5.84 12.01 -1.09
CA LYS A 108 -7.19 12.59 -1.24
C LYS A 108 -7.57 13.49 -0.05
N ASN A 109 -7.29 13.04 1.18
CA ASN A 109 -7.61 13.81 2.37
C ASN A 109 -6.81 15.12 2.40
N GLU A 110 -5.51 15.08 2.10
CA GLU A 110 -4.66 16.27 2.02
C GLU A 110 -5.19 17.26 0.97
N GLN A 111 -5.53 16.79 -0.24
CA GLN A 111 -6.10 17.63 -1.28
C GLN A 111 -7.45 18.24 -0.86
N SER A 112 -8.31 17.48 -0.17
CA SER A 112 -9.61 17.99 0.30
C SER A 112 -9.47 19.13 1.30
N LEU A 113 -8.49 19.07 2.20
CA LEU A 113 -8.21 20.14 3.17
C LEU A 113 -7.73 21.41 2.46
N ILE A 114 -6.86 21.26 1.47
CA ILE A 114 -6.38 22.39 0.65
C ILE A 114 -7.56 23.02 -0.11
N ASP A 115 -8.43 22.21 -0.71
CA ASP A 115 -9.59 22.70 -1.46
C ASP A 115 -10.59 23.46 -0.55
N GLU A 116 -10.80 22.97 0.69
CA GLU A 116 -11.62 23.65 1.70
C GLU A 116 -11.02 25.00 2.12
N GLU A 117 -9.71 25.06 2.39
CA GLU A 117 -9.00 26.31 2.73
C GLU A 117 -9.09 27.34 1.60
N VAL A 118 -8.80 26.94 0.35
CA VAL A 118 -8.89 27.81 -0.82
C VAL A 118 -10.31 28.33 -1.03
N SER A 119 -11.32 27.48 -0.83
CA SER A 119 -12.73 27.88 -0.91
C SER A 119 -13.08 28.91 0.16
N ALA A 120 -12.64 28.71 1.41
CA ALA A 120 -12.86 29.63 2.52
C ALA A 120 -12.19 31.01 2.27
N GLU A 121 -10.94 31.02 1.78
CA GLU A 121 -10.24 32.25 1.40
C GLU A 121 -10.94 32.99 0.26
N HIS A 122 -11.39 32.25 -0.76
CA HIS A 122 -12.14 32.84 -1.86
C HIS A 122 -13.46 33.45 -1.37
N HIS A 123 -14.18 32.77 -0.46
CA HIS A 123 -15.38 33.29 0.18
C HIS A 123 -15.11 34.57 0.98
N LEU A 124 -14.05 34.60 1.80
CA LEU A 124 -13.68 35.78 2.61
C LEU A 124 -13.23 36.97 1.73
N SER A 125 -12.58 36.70 0.60
CA SER A 125 -12.12 37.77 -0.30
C SER A 125 -13.27 38.59 -0.89
N LYS A 126 -14.46 37.99 -1.08
CA LYS A 126 -15.68 38.69 -1.54
C LYS A 126 -16.16 39.77 -0.57
N TYR A 127 -15.80 39.67 0.71
CA TYR A 127 -16.20 40.62 1.74
C TYR A 127 -15.09 41.61 2.13
N LYS A 128 -13.88 41.49 1.53
CA LYS A 128 -12.76 42.41 1.81
C LYS A 128 -13.04 43.84 1.34
N ASP A 129 -13.79 44.00 0.26
CA ASP A 129 -14.13 45.32 -0.29
C ASP A 129 -15.35 45.98 0.39
N GLU A 130 -16.16 45.21 1.11
CA GLU A 130 -17.34 45.70 1.84
C GLU A 130 -17.03 46.09 3.29
N TRP A 131 -15.87 45.68 3.83
CA TRP A 131 -15.46 46.05 5.18
C TRP A 131 -15.10 47.54 5.24
N LYS A 132 -16.03 48.35 5.73
CA LYS A 132 -15.73 49.70 6.19
C LYS A 132 -15.40 49.61 7.69
N PRO A 133 -14.19 49.97 8.13
CA PRO A 133 -13.93 50.11 9.55
C PRO A 133 -14.97 51.07 10.12
N GLU A 134 -15.62 50.71 11.23
CA GLU A 134 -16.51 51.64 11.91
C GLU A 134 -15.72 52.92 12.22
N PRO A 135 -16.28 54.11 11.92
CA PRO A 135 -15.62 55.35 12.29
C PRO A 135 -15.39 55.34 13.80
N ASN A 136 -14.12 55.50 14.18
CA ASN A 136 -13.63 55.44 15.54
C ASN A 136 -14.57 56.26 16.45
N ARG A 137 -15.28 55.60 17.37
CA ARG A 137 -16.24 56.25 18.28
C ARG A 137 -15.57 57.10 19.38
N PHE A 138 -14.34 57.51 19.16
CA PHE A 138 -13.50 58.32 20.04
C PHE A 138 -13.05 59.59 19.32
N GLU A 139 -14.00 60.34 18.76
CA GLU A 139 -13.83 61.77 18.52
C GLU A 139 -14.81 62.50 19.45
N GLY A 140 -14.28 63.11 20.50
CA GLY A 140 -15.08 63.92 21.43
C GLY A 140 -14.85 63.65 22.92
N VAL A 141 -13.61 63.69 23.37
CA VAL A 141 -13.35 64.27 24.70
C VAL A 141 -12.50 65.50 24.44
N ASN A 142 -13.19 66.62 24.21
CA ASN A 142 -12.56 67.92 24.19
C ASN A 142 -11.99 68.19 25.58
N ASP A 143 -10.73 68.61 25.59
CA ASP A 143 -10.18 69.51 26.58
C ASP A 143 -11.21 70.60 26.88
N GLU A 144 -11.76 70.61 28.08
CA GLU A 144 -12.32 71.78 28.74
C GLU A 144 -12.69 71.39 30.18
N THR A 145 -11.83 71.67 31.16
CA THR A 145 -12.13 72.54 32.32
C THR A 145 -11.04 72.47 33.41
N ALA A 146 -10.51 73.67 33.69
CA ALA A 146 -9.98 74.22 34.95
C ALA A 146 -8.75 73.60 35.62
#